data_AF-A0A834DPA4-F1
#
_entry.id   AF-A0A834DPA4-F1
#
_cell.length_a   1.000
_cell.length_b   1.000
_cell.length_c   1.000
_cell.angle_alpha   90.00
_cell.angle_beta   90.00
_cell.angle_gamma   90.00
#
_symmetry.space_group_name_H-M   'P 1'
#
loop_
_entity.id
_entity.type
_entity.pdbx_description
1 polymer ?
#
loop_
_entity_poly.entity_id
_entity_poly.type
_entity_poly.pdbx_seq_one_letter_code
_entity_poly.pdbx_strand_id
1 'polypeptide(L)'
;MALKVPLDQEKPLLAVVVLLACLACEATCETGDCRQQEFRDRSGNCVPCEQCGPGMELSKECGFGYGEDAQCVTCRPHRFKDDWGFQKCKPCLDCAAANRFQRANCSATSDAACGDCLPGFYRKTKLVGFQDMECVPCGDPPPPYEPHCE
;
A
#
# COMPACT_ATOMS: atom_id res chain seq x y z
N MET A 1 -27.34 2.62 -68.49
CA MET A 1 -27.38 1.24 -67.98
C MET A 1 -26.51 1.20 -66.73
N ALA A 2 -27.10 1.18 -65.55
CA ALA A 2 -26.38 1.10 -64.28
C ALA A 2 -27.06 0.04 -63.41
N LEU A 3 -26.23 -0.87 -62.90
CA LEU A 3 -26.56 -2.12 -62.22
C LEU A 3 -26.93 -1.90 -60.74
N LYS A 4 -27.80 -2.81 -60.25
CA LYS A 4 -27.74 -3.51 -58.93
C LYS A 4 -28.05 -2.66 -57.67
N VAL A 5 -28.72 -3.13 -56.62
CA VAL A 5 -29.20 -4.44 -56.11
C VAL A 5 -30.50 -4.12 -55.33
N PRO A 6 -31.53 -4.99 -55.25
CA PRO A 6 -32.71 -4.72 -54.45
C PRO A 6 -32.36 -4.57 -52.96
N LEU A 7 -32.77 -3.43 -52.40
CA LEU A 7 -32.58 -2.97 -51.02
C LEU A 7 -33.44 -3.77 -50.00
N ASP A 8 -33.47 -5.10 -50.12
CA ASP A 8 -34.26 -6.00 -49.27
C ASP A 8 -33.42 -7.16 -48.69
N GLN A 9 -32.15 -7.25 -49.09
CA GLN A 9 -31.21 -8.32 -48.69
C GLN A 9 -30.21 -7.87 -47.60
N GLU A 10 -30.35 -6.64 -47.10
CA GLU A 10 -29.39 -5.98 -46.20
C GLU A 10 -29.72 -6.12 -44.71
N LYS A 11 -31.00 -6.32 -44.36
CA LYS A 11 -31.46 -6.59 -42.99
C LYS A 11 -30.93 -7.89 -42.38
N PRO A 12 -30.98 -9.06 -43.06
CA PRO A 12 -30.47 -10.30 -42.49
C PRO A 12 -28.95 -10.28 -42.41
N LEU A 13 -28.28 -9.63 -43.37
CA LEU A 13 -26.83 -9.44 -43.39
C LEU A 13 -26.36 -8.56 -42.23
N LEU A 14 -27.03 -7.43 -41.98
CA LEU A 14 -26.76 -6.59 -40.80
C LEU A 14 -27.00 -7.37 -39.50
N ALA A 15 -28.09 -8.13 -39.40
CA ALA A 15 -28.40 -8.93 -38.21
C ALA A 15 -27.34 -10.00 -37.95
N VAL A 16 -26.84 -10.67 -39.01
CA VAL A 16 -25.77 -11.66 -38.92
C VAL A 16 -24.44 -10.99 -38.54
N VAL A 17 -24.11 -9.83 -39.10
CA VAL A 17 -22.91 -9.06 -38.72
C VAL A 17 -22.99 -8.60 -37.26
N VAL A 18 -24.15 -8.16 -36.80
CA VAL A 18 -24.36 -7.78 -35.39
C VAL A 18 -24.26 -8.99 -34.47
N LEU A 19 -24.86 -10.13 -34.82
CA LEU A 19 -24.71 -11.38 -34.07
C LEU A 19 -23.26 -11.87 -34.02
N LEU A 20 -22.53 -11.81 -35.14
CA LEU A 20 -21.11 -12.16 -35.20
C LEU A 20 -20.26 -11.19 -34.38
N ALA A 21 -20.59 -9.89 -34.39
CA ALA A 21 -19.94 -8.90 -33.54
C ALA A 21 -20.27 -9.08 -32.06
N CYS A 22 -21.49 -9.50 -31.70
CA CYS A 22 -21.87 -9.84 -30.32
C CYS A 22 -21.16 -11.11 -29.83
N LEU A 23 -21.10 -12.15 -30.66
CA LEU A 23 -20.34 -13.38 -30.37
C LEU A 23 -18.83 -13.11 -30.29
N ALA A 24 -18.32 -12.19 -31.13
CA ALA A 24 -16.95 -11.70 -31.02
C ALA A 24 -16.74 -10.84 -29.76
N CYS A 25 -17.73 -10.05 -29.32
CA CYS A 25 -17.68 -9.29 -28.06
C CYS A 25 -17.65 -10.19 -26.83
N GLU A 26 -18.35 -11.33 -26.83
CA GLU A 26 -18.23 -12.33 -25.76
C GLU A 26 -16.84 -12.99 -25.77
N ALA A 27 -16.19 -13.07 -26.94
CA ALA A 27 -14.85 -13.63 -27.10
C ALA A 27 -13.70 -12.62 -26.90
N THR A 28 -13.95 -11.31 -27.09
CA THR A 28 -13.04 -10.23 -26.72
C THR A 28 -13.28 -9.91 -25.26
N CYS A 29 -12.69 -10.73 -24.40
CA CYS A 29 -12.28 -10.41 -23.04
C CYS A 29 -12.91 -9.11 -22.49
N GLU A 30 -14.10 -9.22 -21.89
CA GLU A 30 -14.25 -8.66 -20.55
C GLU A 30 -13.25 -9.40 -19.66
N THR A 31 -11.96 -9.12 -19.87
CA THR A 31 -10.95 -9.33 -18.85
C THR A 31 -11.30 -8.30 -17.80
N GLY A 32 -12.37 -8.56 -17.05
CA GLY A 32 -12.80 -7.74 -15.93
C GLY A 32 -11.56 -7.41 -15.12
N ASP A 33 -11.42 -6.13 -14.75
CA ASP A 33 -10.25 -5.69 -14.03
C ASP A 33 -10.05 -6.58 -12.81
N CYS A 34 -8.83 -7.12 -12.67
CA CYS A 34 -8.52 -7.94 -11.51
C CYS A 34 -8.68 -7.09 -10.24
N ARG A 35 -9.09 -7.70 -9.14
CA ARG A 35 -9.35 -6.97 -7.90
C ARG A 35 -8.07 -6.36 -7.32
N GLN A 36 -8.23 -5.51 -6.31
CA GLN A 36 -7.11 -4.84 -5.62
C GLN A 36 -6.07 -5.81 -5.03
N GLN A 37 -6.43 -7.06 -4.76
CA GLN A 37 -5.52 -8.09 -4.20
C GLN A 37 -5.30 -9.24 -5.18
N GLU A 38 -5.46 -8.98 -6.48
CA GLU A 38 -5.26 -9.97 -7.55
C GLU A 38 -4.34 -9.40 -8.63
N PHE A 39 -3.47 -10.25 -9.16
CA PHE A 39 -2.63 -9.95 -10.32
C PHE A 39 -3.07 -10.81 -11.51
N ARG A 40 -2.73 -10.40 -12.73
CA ARG A 40 -3.03 -11.17 -13.94
C ARG A 40 -1.85 -12.07 -14.27
N ASP A 41 -2.09 -13.38 -14.36
CA ASP A 41 -1.06 -14.35 -14.76
C ASP A 41 -0.82 -14.33 -16.29
N ARG A 42 0.22 -15.05 -16.74
CA ARG A 42 0.50 -15.30 -18.18
C ARG A 42 -0.67 -15.88 -18.97
N SER A 43 -1.61 -16.55 -18.31
CA SER A 43 -2.77 -17.18 -18.92
C SER A 43 -3.96 -16.21 -19.03
N GLY A 44 -3.84 -14.99 -18.49
CA GLY A 44 -4.91 -13.99 -18.45
C GLY A 44 -5.85 -14.13 -17.25
N ASN A 45 -5.60 -15.05 -16.32
CA ASN A 45 -6.43 -15.26 -15.13
C ASN A 45 -6.06 -14.28 -14.01
N CYS A 46 -7.05 -13.87 -13.23
CA CYS A 46 -6.81 -13.11 -11.99
C CYS A 46 -6.49 -14.07 -10.84
N VAL A 47 -5.29 -13.95 -10.28
CA VAL A 47 -4.75 -14.81 -9.24
C VAL A 47 -4.52 -13.98 -7.97
N PRO A 48 -4.85 -14.50 -6.77
CA PRO A 48 -4.63 -13.75 -5.53
C PRO A 48 -3.14 -13.46 -5.30
N CYS A 49 -2.88 -12.28 -4.77
CA CYS A 49 -1.54 -11.88 -4.34
C CYS A 49 -1.02 -12.79 -3.22
N GLU A 50 0.30 -12.95 -3.14
CA GLU A 50 0.95 -13.64 -2.03
C GLU A 50 0.99 -12.73 -0.79
N GLN A 51 0.80 -13.31 0.40
CA GLN A 51 0.93 -12.62 1.68
C GLN A 51 2.28 -12.94 2.31
N CYS A 52 3.05 -11.90 2.63
CA CYS A 52 4.34 -12.09 3.29
C CYS A 52 4.19 -11.99 4.81
N GLY A 53 4.96 -12.81 5.53
CA GLY A 53 5.01 -12.80 6.99
C GLY A 53 5.82 -11.64 7.57
N PRO A 54 6.03 -11.65 8.90
CA PRO A 54 6.84 -10.66 9.59
C PRO A 54 8.26 -10.59 9.03
N GLY A 55 8.81 -9.38 8.92
CA GLY A 55 10.14 -9.16 8.34
C GLY A 55 10.24 -9.29 6.83
N MET A 56 9.11 -9.50 6.14
CA MET A 56 9.08 -9.72 4.69
C MET A 56 8.05 -8.80 3.99
N GLU A 57 8.43 -8.27 2.83
CA GLU A 57 7.54 -7.55 1.91
C GLU A 57 7.59 -8.17 0.51
N LEU A 58 6.56 -7.92 -0.31
CA LEU A 58 6.60 -8.31 -1.72
C LEU A 58 7.68 -7.51 -2.45
N SER A 59 8.45 -8.18 -3.31
CA SER A 59 9.49 -7.59 -4.15
C SER A 59 8.96 -6.47 -5.06
N LYS A 60 7.67 -6.55 -5.41
CA LYS A 60 6.91 -5.53 -6.12
C LYS A 60 5.48 -5.50 -5.64
N GLU A 61 4.81 -4.39 -5.88
CA GLU A 61 3.41 -4.23 -5.51
C GLU A 61 2.52 -5.17 -6.32
N CYS A 62 1.52 -5.75 -5.66
CA CYS A 62 0.57 -6.68 -6.25
C CYS A 62 -0.85 -6.17 -6.07
N GLY A 63 -1.63 -6.19 -7.15
CA GLY A 63 -3.00 -5.71 -7.19
C GLY A 63 -3.39 -5.14 -8.54
N PHE A 64 -4.69 -5.10 -8.81
CA PHE A 64 -5.26 -4.52 -10.04
C PHE A 64 -4.64 -5.10 -11.33
N GLY A 65 -4.31 -6.40 -11.31
CA GLY A 65 -3.70 -7.08 -12.47
C GLY A 65 -2.18 -7.02 -12.52
N TYR A 66 -1.53 -6.24 -11.64
CA TYR A 66 -0.07 -6.14 -11.54
C TYR A 66 0.46 -7.01 -10.39
N GLY A 67 1.71 -7.47 -10.50
CA GLY A 67 2.38 -8.24 -9.45
C GLY A 67 2.70 -9.70 -9.79
N GLU A 68 2.53 -10.10 -11.06
CA GLU A 68 3.00 -11.41 -11.56
C GLU A 68 4.49 -11.60 -11.22
N ASP A 69 4.92 -12.73 -10.66
CA ASP A 69 6.30 -12.99 -10.18
C ASP A 69 6.73 -12.16 -8.94
N ALA A 70 5.79 -11.57 -8.19
CA ALA A 70 6.11 -11.00 -6.89
C ALA A 70 6.51 -12.11 -5.92
N GLN A 71 7.54 -11.87 -5.11
CA GLN A 71 8.06 -12.82 -4.13
C GLN A 71 8.26 -12.12 -2.80
N CYS A 72 8.11 -12.86 -1.70
CA CYS A 72 8.44 -12.34 -0.39
C CYS A 72 9.96 -12.22 -0.20
N VAL A 73 10.40 -10.99 0.03
CA VAL A 73 11.80 -10.64 0.29
C VAL A 73 11.93 -9.94 1.64
N THR A 74 13.10 -10.03 2.26
CA THR A 74 13.36 -9.39 3.56
C THR A 74 13.19 -7.88 3.49
N CYS A 75 12.62 -7.29 4.53
CA CYS A 75 12.54 -5.84 4.66
C CYS A 75 13.93 -5.20 4.45
N ARG A 76 13.96 -4.08 3.73
CA ARG A 76 15.18 -3.26 3.62
C ARG A 76 15.62 -2.75 5.00
N PRO A 77 16.90 -2.41 5.18
CA PRO A 77 17.38 -1.79 6.42
C PRO A 77 16.52 -0.58 6.82
N HIS A 78 16.34 -0.39 8.13
CA HIS A 78 15.49 0.66 8.72
C HIS A 78 13.99 0.56 8.40
N ARG A 79 13.50 -0.64 8.06
CA ARG A 79 12.07 -0.93 7.90
C ARG A 79 11.70 -2.22 8.62
N PHE A 80 10.45 -2.29 9.08
CA PHE A 80 9.93 -3.44 9.81
C PHE A 80 8.54 -3.85 9.33
N LYS A 81 8.16 -5.08 9.64
CA LYS A 81 6.80 -5.59 9.52
C LYS A 81 6.57 -6.65 10.59
N ASP A 82 5.59 -6.42 11.44
CA ASP A 82 5.22 -7.24 12.60
C ASP A 82 4.14 -8.27 12.27
N ASP A 83 3.29 -8.00 11.29
CA ASP A 83 2.14 -8.83 10.93
C ASP A 83 2.27 -9.50 9.54
N TRP A 84 1.42 -10.51 9.33
CA TRP A 84 1.18 -11.09 8.00
C TRP A 84 0.32 -10.16 7.14
N GLY A 85 0.63 -10.08 5.85
CA GLY A 85 -0.26 -9.43 4.89
C GLY A 85 0.41 -8.92 3.62
N PHE A 86 -0.34 -8.14 2.85
CA PHE A 86 0.09 -7.54 1.57
C PHE A 86 0.84 -6.22 1.72
N GLN A 87 0.80 -5.63 2.91
CA GLN A 87 1.40 -4.33 3.17
C GLN A 87 2.93 -4.41 3.07
N LYS A 88 3.52 -3.35 2.52
CA LYS A 88 4.98 -3.16 2.49
C LYS A 88 5.52 -2.93 3.90
N CYS A 89 6.82 -3.14 4.11
CA CYS A 89 7.43 -2.87 5.41
C CYS A 89 7.30 -1.37 5.76
N LYS A 90 7.00 -1.04 7.00
CA LYS A 90 6.89 0.34 7.48
C LYS A 90 8.29 0.87 7.83
N PRO A 91 8.55 2.18 7.65
CA PRO A 91 9.78 2.77 8.18
C PRO A 91 9.81 2.62 9.70
N CYS A 92 10.99 2.35 10.25
CA CYS A 92 11.19 2.33 11.70
C CYS A 92 10.99 3.73 12.28
N LEU A 93 10.48 3.78 13.52
CA LEU A 93 10.42 4.99 14.31
C LEU A 93 11.83 5.51 14.61
N ASP A 94 12.06 6.80 14.37
CA ASP A 94 13.29 7.48 14.74
C ASP A 94 13.10 8.24 16.06
N CYS A 95 13.62 7.65 17.15
CA CYS A 95 13.53 8.24 18.48
C CYS A 95 14.35 9.53 18.62
N ALA A 96 15.46 9.65 17.88
CA ALA A 96 16.30 10.84 17.94
C ALA A 96 15.58 12.02 17.28
N ALA A 97 14.88 11.79 16.16
CA ALA A 97 14.04 12.80 15.52
C ALA A 97 12.89 13.30 16.43
N ALA A 98 12.45 12.47 17.38
CA ALA A 98 11.43 12.83 18.37
C ALA A 98 12.02 13.38 19.70
N ASN A 99 13.34 13.62 19.77
CA ASN A 99 14.08 14.01 20.97
C ASN A 99 13.87 13.05 22.16
N ARG A 100 13.96 11.74 21.92
CA ARG A 100 13.74 10.68 22.92
C ARG A 100 14.86 9.64 22.97
N PHE A 101 14.98 9.00 24.12
CA PHE A 101 15.86 7.84 24.28
C PHE A 101 15.33 6.63 23.52
N GLN A 102 16.19 5.94 22.77
CA GLN A 102 15.85 4.66 22.16
C GLN A 102 15.93 3.56 23.23
N ARG A 103 14.79 2.94 23.54
CA ARG A 103 14.70 1.80 24.48
C ARG A 103 14.88 0.46 23.78
N ALA A 104 14.46 0.35 22.52
CA ALA A 104 14.66 -0.85 21.71
C ALA A 104 15.06 -0.48 20.28
N ASN A 105 15.96 -1.29 19.73
CA ASN A 105 16.39 -1.16 18.34
C ASN A 105 15.31 -1.68 17.40
N CYS A 106 15.18 -1.04 16.24
CA CYS A 106 14.33 -1.56 15.18
C CYS A 106 14.93 -2.85 14.62
N SER A 107 14.06 -3.80 14.27
CA SER A 107 14.42 -5.04 13.59
C SER A 107 13.55 -5.20 12.34
N ALA A 108 13.81 -6.20 11.51
CA ALA A 108 12.92 -6.49 10.38
C ALA A 108 11.49 -6.83 10.85
N THR A 109 11.33 -7.39 12.06
CA THR A 109 10.05 -7.89 12.58
C THR A 109 9.39 -6.97 13.61
N SER A 110 10.05 -5.91 14.06
CA SER A 110 9.53 -5.05 15.14
C SER A 110 10.02 -3.61 15.00
N ASP A 111 9.17 -2.66 15.35
CA ASP A 111 9.54 -1.24 15.37
C ASP A 111 10.57 -0.93 16.47
N ALA A 112 11.21 0.23 16.36
CA ALA A 112 11.95 0.82 17.47
C ALA A 112 10.98 1.31 18.57
N ALA A 113 11.37 1.13 19.82
CA ALA A 113 10.61 1.65 20.96
C ALA A 113 11.33 2.88 21.55
N CYS A 114 10.62 4.00 21.64
CA CYS A 114 11.14 5.21 22.27
C CYS A 114 10.69 5.31 23.72
N GLY A 115 11.60 5.81 24.56
CA GLY A 115 11.38 6.09 25.97
C GLY A 115 11.06 7.55 26.23
N ASP A 116 11.60 8.04 27.34
CA ASP A 116 11.39 9.40 27.82
C ASP A 116 12.13 10.43 26.95
N CYS A 117 11.73 11.70 27.10
CA CYS A 117 12.38 12.82 26.44
C CYS A 117 13.86 12.92 26.84
N LEU A 118 14.69 13.33 25.89
CA LEU A 118 16.08 13.66 26.15
C LEU A 118 16.17 14.86 27.12
N PRO A 119 17.29 15.03 27.85
CA PRO A 119 17.51 16.19 28.71
C PRO A 119 17.34 17.51 27.94
N GLY A 120 16.68 18.49 28.55
CA GLY A 120 16.35 19.77 27.89
C GLY A 120 15.13 19.71 26.96
N PHE A 121 14.39 18.59 26.97
CA PHE A 121 13.11 18.45 26.28
C PHE A 121 12.04 17.93 27.22
N TYR A 122 10.81 18.38 27.01
CA TYR A 122 9.67 17.98 27.82
C TYR A 122 8.48 17.56 26.95
N ARG A 123 7.54 16.84 27.56
CA ARG A 123 6.37 16.32 26.86
C ARG A 123 5.18 17.23 27.06
N LYS A 124 4.69 17.82 25.97
CA LYS A 124 3.45 18.59 26.01
C LYS A 124 2.24 17.65 25.98
N THR A 125 1.39 17.70 27.01
CA THR A 125 0.07 17.06 26.98
C THR A 125 -0.86 17.87 26.07
N LYS A 126 -1.46 17.25 25.05
CA LYS A 126 -2.56 17.90 24.32
C LYS A 126 -3.79 18.00 25.23
N LEU A 127 -4.53 19.09 25.09
CA LEU A 127 -5.77 19.39 25.83
C LEU A 127 -6.83 18.26 25.74
N VAL A 128 -6.69 17.35 24.78
CA VAL A 128 -7.60 16.22 24.54
C VAL A 128 -7.12 14.90 25.15
N GLY A 129 -6.12 14.92 26.04
CA GLY A 129 -5.58 13.71 26.66
C GLY A 129 -4.76 12.81 25.73
N PHE A 130 -4.55 13.26 24.48
CA PHE A 130 -3.65 12.56 23.55
C PHE A 130 -2.20 12.93 23.87
N GLN A 131 -1.40 11.88 23.94
CA GLN A 131 -0.07 11.92 24.50
C GLN A 131 0.90 12.05 23.31
N ASP A 132 1.32 13.27 22.96
CA ASP A 132 2.16 13.47 21.78
C ASP A 132 3.48 12.70 21.88
N MET A 133 3.91 12.16 20.73
CA MET A 133 5.21 11.51 20.59
C MET A 133 6.37 12.51 20.44
N GLU A 134 6.05 13.79 20.31
CA GLU A 134 7.02 14.87 20.15
C GLU A 134 7.43 15.42 21.52
N CYS A 135 8.74 15.58 21.74
CA CYS A 135 9.27 16.33 22.88
C CYS A 135 9.70 17.72 22.41
N VAL A 136 9.25 18.73 23.15
CA VAL A 136 9.46 20.14 22.85
C VAL A 136 10.71 20.61 23.62
N PRO A 137 11.61 21.39 23.00
CA PRO A 137 12.74 21.94 23.72
C PRO A 137 12.28 22.88 24.83
N CYS A 138 13.00 22.85 25.95
CA CYS A 138 12.84 23.84 27.01
C CYS A 138 13.21 25.23 26.48
N GLY A 139 12.43 26.24 26.87
CA GLY A 139 12.75 27.65 26.56
C GLY A 139 13.74 28.22 27.57
N ASP A 140 14.31 29.39 27.24
CA ASP A 140 15.09 30.22 28.16
C ASP A 140 14.31 31.51 28.49
N PRO A 141 13.75 31.68 29.71
CA PRO A 141 13.85 30.81 30.88
C PRO A 141 12.92 29.57 30.81
N PRO A 142 13.27 28.48 31.51
CA PRO A 142 12.49 27.26 31.49
C PRO A 142 11.10 27.47 32.10
N PRO A 143 10.05 26.79 31.58
CA PRO A 143 8.73 26.87 32.17
C PRO A 143 8.77 26.38 33.63
N PRO A 144 8.28 27.17 34.60
CA PRO A 144 8.49 26.93 36.04
C PRO A 144 7.77 25.68 36.58
N TYR A 145 6.95 25.03 35.76
CA TYR A 145 6.14 23.86 36.11
C TYR A 145 6.66 22.58 35.44
N GLU A 146 7.79 22.62 34.74
CA GLU A 146 8.31 21.50 33.98
C GLU A 146 9.62 20.97 34.60
N PRO A 147 9.58 19.85 35.35
CA PRO A 147 10.74 19.35 36.09
C PRO A 147 11.86 18.80 35.18
N HIS A 148 11.57 18.60 33.89
CA HIS A 148 12.54 18.16 32.90
C HIS A 148 13.40 19.31 32.33
N CYS A 149 13.10 20.55 32.70
CA CYS A 149 13.74 21.77 32.20
C CYS A 149 14.60 22.49 33.26
N GLU A 150 15.03 21.79 34.32
CA GLU A 150 15.90 22.32 35.38
C GLU A 150 17.39 22.34 35.01
#